data_AF-A0A9N9KQ82-F1
#
_entry.id   AF-A0A9N9KQ82-F1
#
_cell.length_a   1.000
_cell.length_b   1.000
_cell.length_c   1.000
_cell.angle_alpha   90.00
_cell.angle_beta   90.00
_cell.angle_gamma   90.00
#
_symmetry.space_group_name_H-M   'P 1'
#
loop_
_entity.id
_entity.type
_entity.pdbx_description
1 polymer ?
#
loop_
_entity_poly.entity_id
_entity_poly.type
_entity_poly.pdbx_seq_one_letter_code
_entity_poly.pdbx_strand_id
1 'polypeptide(L)'
;MAEAEQVDAMEGVEKDAPVVTSPSPLFTEQEQRVLDLYDRMEELQLEIALLKSQGTLSQDEPDEVSEEDIKSAQKELLDAKTAYQLRNNIVESVLIANPILKAVHSGSNATIAEQDLLPLLEQRDQLSVALTALTAKVLSSKNELLKVETEHIRTARENVELTGEMVALAKDANTHKRDEIPRKAQAQLNELDAQVKSSRQKWRIMKGTASGTIVGSGIDWARDPVLLEIVLDDDGADG
;
A
#
# COMPACT_ATOMS: atom_id res chain seq x y z
N MET A 1 -49.13 -12.70 -3.46
CA MET A 1 -49.09 -13.85 -2.54
C MET A 1 -48.40 -14.98 -3.26
N ALA A 2 -47.17 -15.39 -3.00
CA ALA A 2 -46.10 -15.00 -2.08
C ALA A 2 -44.80 -15.46 -2.80
N GLU A 3 -43.74 -14.64 -2.88
CA GLU A 3 -42.52 -14.76 -2.05
C GLU A 3 -42.01 -16.21 -1.95
N ALA A 4 -40.95 -16.53 -2.69
CA ALA A 4 -39.55 -16.43 -2.27
C ALA A 4 -39.15 -17.57 -1.32
N GLU A 5 -38.23 -18.44 -1.77
CA GLU A 5 -37.06 -18.78 -0.96
C GLU A 5 -36.03 -19.52 -1.81
N GLN A 6 -35.03 -18.73 -2.19
CA GLN A 6 -33.73 -19.15 -2.65
C GLN A 6 -33.00 -19.66 -1.39
N VAL A 7 -33.00 -20.97 -1.17
CA VAL A 7 -32.30 -21.56 -0.03
C VAL A 7 -30.86 -21.82 -0.44
N ASP A 8 -30.04 -20.87 -0.02
CA ASP A 8 -28.62 -20.93 0.20
C ASP A 8 -28.19 -22.30 0.76
N ALA A 9 -27.51 -23.08 -0.07
CA ALA A 9 -26.75 -24.24 0.36
C ALA A 9 -25.27 -23.93 0.12
N MET A 10 -24.73 -23.02 0.93
CA MET A 10 -23.31 -23.04 1.30
C MET A 10 -23.02 -24.37 2.00
N GLU A 11 -22.81 -25.42 1.22
CA GLU A 11 -22.22 -26.65 1.69
C GLU A 11 -20.75 -26.38 1.93
N GLY A 12 -20.41 -26.23 3.22
CA GLY A 12 -19.05 -26.09 3.72
C GLY A 12 -18.19 -27.24 3.24
N VAL A 13 -17.42 -26.97 2.19
CA VAL A 13 -16.32 -27.82 1.75
C VAL A 13 -15.11 -27.46 2.62
N GLU A 14 -15.15 -27.85 3.89
CA GLU A 14 -13.94 -28.14 4.66
C GLU A 14 -13.32 -29.40 4.05
N LYS A 15 -12.70 -29.25 2.87
CA LYS A 15 -11.78 -30.25 2.35
C LYS A 15 -10.44 -29.98 3.01
N ASP A 16 -10.16 -30.79 4.02
CA ASP A 16 -8.84 -31.28 4.37
C ASP A 16 -7.71 -30.27 4.13
N ALA A 17 -7.59 -29.32 5.04
CA ALA A 17 -6.32 -28.64 5.22
C ALA A 17 -5.27 -29.75 5.44
N PRO A 18 -4.22 -29.85 4.60
CA PRO A 18 -3.17 -30.80 4.86
C PRO A 18 -2.62 -30.46 6.24
N VAL A 19 -2.65 -31.45 7.14
CA VAL A 19 -1.93 -31.41 8.40
C VAL A 19 -0.52 -30.94 8.07
N VAL A 20 -0.23 -29.68 8.39
CA VAL A 20 1.11 -29.13 8.34
C VAL A 20 1.84 -29.90 9.43
N THR A 21 2.42 -31.04 9.03
CA THR A 21 3.45 -31.72 9.80
C THR A 21 4.45 -30.64 10.14
N SER A 22 4.47 -30.25 11.41
CA SER A 22 5.45 -29.32 11.95
C SER A 22 6.80 -29.83 11.44
N PRO A 23 7.55 -29.04 10.66
CA PRO A 23 8.83 -29.51 10.20
C PRO A 23 9.63 -29.87 11.45
N SER A 24 10.08 -31.12 11.54
CA SER A 24 11.14 -31.52 12.45
C SER A 24 12.18 -30.39 12.44
N PRO A 25 12.70 -29.96 13.61
CA PRO A 25 13.64 -28.84 13.64
C PRO A 25 14.72 -29.10 12.58
N LEU A 26 14.85 -28.16 11.64
CA LEU A 26 15.71 -28.28 10.45
C LEU A 26 17.17 -28.56 10.81
N PHE A 27 17.53 -28.29 12.06
CA PHE A 27 18.83 -28.49 12.65
C PHE A 27 18.69 -29.24 13.98
N THR A 28 19.62 -30.14 14.23
CA THR A 28 19.82 -30.74 15.55
C THR A 28 20.21 -29.67 16.57
N GLU A 29 19.95 -29.91 17.87
CA GLU A 29 20.33 -28.97 18.94
C GLU A 29 21.83 -28.60 18.93
N GLN A 30 22.67 -29.52 18.44
CA GLN A 30 24.10 -29.30 18.30
C GLN A 30 24.42 -28.34 17.16
N GLU A 31 23.78 -28.52 16.00
CA GLU A 31 23.94 -27.63 14.85
C GLU A 31 23.44 -26.22 15.17
N GLN A 32 22.31 -26.11 15.88
CA GLN A 32 21.81 -24.81 16.34
C GLN A 32 22.80 -24.11 17.28
N ARG A 33 23.37 -24.84 18.24
CA ARG A 33 24.41 -24.29 19.12
C ARG A 33 25.67 -23.85 18.36
N VAL A 34 26.05 -24.56 17.29
CA VAL A 34 27.20 -24.16 16.46
C VAL A 34 26.91 -22.84 15.73
N LEU A 35 25.70 -22.66 15.21
CA LEU A 35 25.27 -21.41 14.58
C LEU A 35 25.25 -20.25 15.59
N ASP A 36 24.67 -20.45 16.78
CA ASP A 36 24.65 -19.43 17.83
C ASP A 36 26.08 -19.00 18.25
N LEU A 37 27.03 -19.94 18.29
CA LEU A 37 28.43 -19.65 18.59
C LEU A 37 29.12 -18.90 17.44
N TYR A 38 28.76 -19.19 16.19
CA TYR A 38 29.25 -18.45 15.03
C TYR A 38 28.78 -16.99 15.06
N ASP A 39 27.49 -16.76 15.31
CA ASP A 39 26.90 -15.43 15.42
C ASP A 39 27.56 -14.63 16.57
N ARG A 40 27.75 -15.28 17.72
CA ARG A 40 28.43 -14.66 18.86
C ARG A 40 29.89 -14.32 18.56
N MET A 41 30.58 -15.14 17.78
CA MET A 41 31.95 -14.88 17.37
C MET A 41 32.02 -13.68 16.42
N GLU A 42 31.08 -13.54 15.48
CA GLU A 42 31.00 -12.38 14.59
C GLU A 42 30.73 -11.09 15.38
N GLU A 43 29.81 -11.13 16.35
CA GLU A 43 29.52 -10.01 17.25
C GLU A 43 30.76 -9.55 18.02
N LEU A 44 31.51 -10.50 18.61
CA LEU A 44 32.74 -10.20 19.33
C LEU A 44 33.83 -9.63 18.42
N GLN A 45 33.94 -10.08 17.17
CA GLN A 45 34.89 -9.53 16.20
C GLN A 45 34.56 -8.07 15.88
N LEU A 46 33.27 -7.74 15.74
CA LEU A 46 32.80 -6.36 15.56
C LEU A 46 33.09 -5.49 16.79
N GLU A 47 32.84 -6.01 17.99
CA GLU A 47 33.14 -5.32 19.25
C GLU A 47 34.64 -5.00 19.37
N ILE A 48 35.50 -5.98 19.08
CA ILE A 48 36.95 -5.79 19.08
C ILE A 48 37.38 -4.74 18.05
N ALA A 49 36.80 -4.76 16.85
CA ALA A 49 37.12 -3.78 15.81
C ALA A 49 36.72 -2.36 16.24
N LEU A 50 35.55 -2.22 16.88
CA LEU A 50 35.05 -0.96 17.42
C LEU A 50 35.95 -0.44 18.55
N LEU A 51 36.32 -1.28 19.51
CA LEU A 51 37.24 -0.92 20.60
C LEU A 51 38.62 -0.51 20.10
N LYS A 52 39.14 -1.18 19.05
CA LYS A 52 40.38 -0.79 18.37
C LYS A 52 40.28 0.57 17.69
N SER A 53 39.17 0.84 16.99
CA SER A 53 38.94 2.15 16.35
C SER A 53 38.78 3.30 17.34
N GLN A 54 38.24 3.03 18.53
CA GLN A 54 38.09 4.02 19.61
C GLN A 54 39.41 4.32 20.33
N GLY A 55 40.52 3.67 19.95
CA GLY A 55 41.82 3.86 20.58
C GLY A 55 41.94 3.24 21.98
N THR A 56 40.90 2.58 22.48
CA THR A 56 40.93 1.92 23.81
C THR A 56 41.91 0.74 23.86
N LEU A 57 42.22 0.16 22.69
CA LEU A 57 43.16 -0.96 22.52
C LEU A 57 44.40 -0.58 21.68
N SER A 58 44.51 0.66 21.19
CA SER A 58 45.59 1.10 20.30
C SER A 58 46.47 2.11 21.04
N GLN A 59 47.76 1.78 21.23
CA GLN A 59 48.76 2.60 21.93
C GLN A 59 49.56 3.52 20.99
N ASP A 60 49.16 3.66 19.73
CA ASP A 60 49.92 4.47 18.77
C ASP A 60 49.67 5.97 19.00
N GLU A 61 50.77 6.69 19.17
CA GLU A 61 50.82 8.16 19.17
C GLU A 61 50.37 8.69 17.79
N PRO A 62 49.71 9.87 17.72
CA PRO A 62 49.28 10.42 16.44
C PRO A 62 50.49 10.88 15.63
N ASP A 63 50.83 10.15 14.58
CA ASP A 63 51.78 10.60 13.56
C ASP A 63 51.27 11.88 12.86
N GLU A 64 52.18 12.77 12.47
CA GLU A 64 51.85 13.94 11.63
C GLU A 64 51.46 13.46 10.22
N VAL A 65 50.18 13.23 9.99
CA VAL A 65 49.66 12.71 8.70
C VAL A 65 49.49 13.84 7.68
N SER A 66 50.11 13.72 6.50
CA SER A 66 49.89 14.62 5.37
C SER A 66 48.56 14.36 4.68
N GLU A 67 47.97 15.36 4.00
CA GLU A 67 46.76 15.17 3.18
C GLU A 67 46.94 14.12 2.07
N GLU A 68 48.16 13.92 1.59
CA GLU A 68 48.49 12.91 0.58
C GLU A 68 48.44 11.49 1.17
N ASP A 69 48.88 11.32 2.42
CA ASP A 69 48.81 10.06 3.15
C ASP A 69 47.36 9.68 3.50
N ILE A 70 46.51 10.67 3.79
CA ILE A 70 45.07 10.45 4.00
C ILE A 70 44.42 9.94 2.71
N LYS A 71 44.76 10.54 1.56
CA LYS A 71 44.20 10.14 0.26
C LYS A 71 44.67 8.75 -0.16
N SER A 72 45.93 8.41 0.08
CA SER A 72 46.47 7.07 -0.21
C SER A 72 45.84 6.02 0.69
N ALA A 73 45.75 6.28 2.00
CA ALA A 73 45.09 5.40 2.97
C ALA A 73 43.59 5.21 2.68
N GLN A 74 42.88 6.26 2.27
CA GLN A 74 41.47 6.15 1.89
C GLN A 74 41.28 5.24 0.67
N LYS A 75 42.17 5.36 -0.32
CA LYS A 75 42.14 4.50 -1.51
C LYS A 75 42.47 3.06 -1.15
N GLU A 76 43.49 2.84 -0.34
CA GLU A 76 43.87 1.50 0.14
C GLU A 76 42.75 0.86 0.97
N LEU A 77 42.07 1.62 1.83
CA LEU A 77 40.90 1.15 2.57
C LEU A 77 39.76 0.75 1.63
N LEU A 78 39.49 1.56 0.61
CA LEU A 78 38.44 1.25 -0.36
C LEU A 78 38.78 -0.02 -1.14
N ASP A 79 40.03 -0.15 -1.60
CA ASP A 79 40.52 -1.33 -2.31
C ASP A 79 40.45 -2.58 -1.42
N ALA A 80 40.86 -2.48 -0.15
CA ALA A 80 40.75 -3.55 0.83
C ALA A 80 39.30 -3.94 1.13
N LYS A 81 38.40 -2.95 1.26
CA LYS A 81 36.96 -3.17 1.49
C LYS A 81 36.33 -3.90 0.31
N THR A 82 36.59 -3.45 -0.91
CA THR A 82 36.05 -4.11 -2.11
C THR A 82 36.61 -5.52 -2.27
N ALA A 83 37.90 -5.74 -2.00
CA ALA A 83 38.52 -7.06 -2.04
C ALA A 83 37.93 -8.00 -0.98
N TYR A 84 37.69 -7.51 0.24
CA TYR A 84 37.04 -8.28 1.31
C TYR A 84 35.61 -8.66 0.94
N GLN A 85 34.81 -7.69 0.46
CA GLN A 85 33.43 -7.95 0.03
C GLN A 85 33.38 -8.96 -1.12
N LEU A 86 34.27 -8.83 -2.10
CA LEU A 86 34.36 -9.77 -3.21
C LEU A 86 34.72 -11.17 -2.73
N ARG A 87 35.71 -11.29 -1.83
CA ARG A 87 36.08 -12.57 -1.24
C ARG A 87 34.92 -13.19 -0.48
N ASN A 88 34.21 -12.42 0.34
CA ASN A 88 33.05 -12.90 1.08
C ASN A 88 31.95 -13.41 0.13
N ASN A 89 31.62 -12.63 -0.90
CA ASN A 89 30.62 -13.01 -1.90
C ASN A 89 31.03 -14.27 -2.68
N ILE A 90 32.32 -14.43 -3.00
CA ILE A 90 32.83 -15.64 -3.67
C ILE A 90 32.70 -16.84 -2.74
N VAL A 91 33.11 -16.71 -1.47
CA VAL A 91 33.02 -17.79 -0.48
C VAL A 91 31.56 -18.19 -0.29
N GLU A 92 30.66 -17.23 -0.07
CA GLU A 92 29.23 -17.47 0.07
C GLU A 92 28.63 -18.15 -1.16
N SER A 93 28.94 -17.64 -2.36
CA SER A 93 28.48 -18.23 -3.63
C SER A 93 28.94 -19.67 -3.79
N VAL A 94 30.21 -19.98 -3.45
CA VAL A 94 30.73 -21.35 -3.50
C VAL A 94 30.06 -22.24 -2.44
N LEU A 95 29.87 -21.73 -1.22
CA LEU A 95 29.21 -22.46 -0.13
C LEU A 95 27.75 -22.80 -0.43
N ILE A 96 27.04 -21.95 -1.18
CA ILE A 96 25.64 -22.18 -1.57
C ILE A 96 25.55 -23.02 -2.85
N ALA A 97 26.31 -22.66 -3.89
CA ALA A 97 26.16 -23.27 -5.22
C ALA A 97 26.69 -24.70 -5.28
N ASN A 98 27.79 -25.02 -4.60
CA ASN A 98 28.40 -26.36 -4.68
C ASN A 98 27.49 -27.46 -4.09
N PRO A 99 26.90 -27.30 -2.89
CA PRO A 99 25.90 -28.25 -2.38
C PRO A 99 24.69 -28.40 -3.30
N ILE A 100 24.18 -27.31 -3.90
CA ILE A 100 23.05 -27.36 -4.85
C ILE A 100 23.43 -28.16 -6.10
N LEU A 101 24.58 -27.88 -6.70
CA LEU A 101 25.06 -28.59 -7.89
C LEU A 101 25.25 -30.08 -7.59
N LYS A 102 25.77 -30.42 -6.40
CA LYS A 102 25.94 -31.80 -6.00
C LYS A 102 24.62 -32.51 -5.69
N ALA A 103 23.68 -31.84 -5.04
CA ALA A 103 22.34 -32.35 -4.77
C ALA A 103 21.63 -32.76 -6.08
N VAL A 104 21.78 -31.95 -7.13
CA VAL A 104 21.12 -32.20 -8.43
C VAL A 104 21.91 -33.18 -9.31
N HIS A 105 23.24 -33.10 -9.32
CA HIS A 105 24.05 -33.78 -10.36
C HIS A 105 25.02 -34.85 -9.86
N SER A 106 25.36 -34.88 -8.57
CA SER A 106 26.47 -35.72 -8.11
C SER A 106 26.07 -37.13 -7.67
N GLY A 107 24.78 -37.48 -7.65
CA GLY A 107 24.32 -38.85 -7.41
C GLY A 107 25.04 -39.52 -6.23
N SER A 108 25.87 -40.52 -6.51
CA SER A 108 26.66 -41.28 -5.53
C SER A 108 27.91 -40.58 -4.97
N ASN A 109 28.35 -39.45 -5.55
CA ASN A 109 29.47 -38.63 -5.07
C ASN A 109 29.01 -37.48 -4.14
N ALA A 110 27.70 -37.32 -3.93
CA ALA A 110 27.15 -36.37 -2.98
C ALA A 110 27.17 -36.97 -1.56
N THR A 111 27.41 -36.12 -0.57
CA THR A 111 27.19 -36.49 0.84
C THR A 111 25.70 -36.70 1.12
N ILE A 112 25.35 -37.44 2.17
CA ILE A 112 23.95 -37.71 2.53
C ILE A 112 23.18 -36.38 2.74
N ALA A 113 23.80 -35.43 3.44
CA ALA A 113 23.22 -34.10 3.64
C ALA A 113 22.99 -33.35 2.32
N GLU A 114 23.88 -33.48 1.33
CA GLU A 114 23.68 -32.89 0.00
C GLU A 114 22.57 -33.60 -0.79
N GLN A 115 22.37 -34.91 -0.63
CA GLN A 115 21.27 -35.65 -1.26
C GLN A 115 19.90 -35.25 -0.69
N ASP A 116 19.82 -35.02 0.63
CA ASP A 116 18.60 -34.60 1.32
C ASP A 116 18.12 -33.20 0.91
N LEU A 117 18.98 -32.38 0.28
CA LEU A 117 18.61 -31.06 -0.23
C LEU A 117 17.71 -31.13 -1.48
N LEU A 118 17.77 -32.21 -2.27
CA LEU A 118 17.04 -32.32 -3.53
C LEU A 118 15.52 -32.10 -3.40
N PRO A 119 14.78 -32.78 -2.49
CA PRO A 119 13.33 -32.54 -2.34
C PRO A 119 13.00 -31.11 -1.89
N LEU A 120 13.87 -30.48 -1.09
CA LEU A 120 13.70 -29.09 -0.67
C LEU A 120 13.93 -28.11 -1.83
N LEU A 121 14.90 -28.40 -2.70
CA LEU A 121 15.15 -27.63 -3.92
C LEU A 121 13.97 -27.75 -4.90
N GLU A 122 13.42 -28.94 -5.08
CA GLU A 122 12.23 -29.15 -5.91
C GLU A 122 11.02 -28.36 -5.39
N GLN A 123 10.78 -28.39 -4.07
CA GLN A 123 9.72 -27.59 -3.44
C GLN A 123 9.96 -26.09 -3.65
N ARG A 124 11.19 -25.61 -3.43
CA ARG A 124 11.57 -24.22 -3.68
C ARG A 124 11.33 -23.82 -5.13
N ASP A 125 11.71 -24.67 -6.09
CA ASP A 125 11.58 -24.39 -7.51
C ASP A 125 10.10 -24.34 -7.93
N GLN A 126 9.27 -25.26 -7.43
CA GLN A 126 7.82 -25.23 -7.63
C GLN A 126 7.19 -23.94 -7.07
N LEU A 127 7.58 -23.54 -5.85
CA LEU A 127 7.12 -22.28 -5.25
C LEU A 127 7.61 -21.07 -6.04
N SER A 128 8.84 -21.10 -6.56
CA SER A 128 9.40 -20.02 -7.38
C SER A 128 8.64 -19.87 -8.70
N VAL A 129 8.29 -20.98 -9.36
CA VAL A 129 7.43 -20.97 -10.55
C VAL A 129 6.04 -20.43 -10.21
N ALA A 130 5.43 -20.86 -9.12
CA ALA A 130 4.14 -20.33 -8.68
C ALA A 130 4.20 -18.82 -8.37
N LEU A 131 5.26 -18.36 -7.71
CA LEU A 131 5.48 -16.95 -7.37
C LEU A 131 5.67 -16.09 -8.61
N THR A 132 6.45 -16.55 -9.60
CA THR A 132 6.62 -15.82 -10.86
C THR A 132 5.32 -15.74 -11.65
N ALA A 133 4.52 -16.82 -11.70
CA ALA A 133 3.20 -16.82 -12.32
C ALA A 133 2.23 -15.85 -11.62
N LEU A 134 2.21 -15.84 -10.29
CA LEU A 134 1.40 -14.91 -9.51
C LEU A 134 1.84 -13.46 -9.73
N THR A 135 3.15 -13.21 -9.74
CA THR A 135 3.71 -11.87 -9.99
C THR A 135 3.34 -11.37 -11.38
N ALA A 136 3.42 -12.24 -12.40
CA ALA A 136 2.97 -11.91 -13.76
C ALA A 136 1.47 -11.56 -13.80
N LYS A 137 0.62 -12.32 -13.08
CA LYS A 137 -0.81 -12.03 -12.98
C LYS A 137 -1.09 -10.69 -12.29
N VAL A 138 -0.39 -10.40 -11.20
CA VAL A 138 -0.49 -9.12 -10.47
C VAL A 138 -0.07 -7.94 -11.34
N LEU A 139 1.02 -8.09 -12.10
CA LEU A 139 1.46 -7.06 -13.05
C LEU A 139 0.45 -6.85 -14.18
N SER A 140 -0.13 -7.93 -14.71
CA SER A 140 -1.20 -7.85 -15.72
C SER A 140 -2.42 -7.11 -15.20
N SER A 141 -2.93 -7.48 -14.01
CA SER A 141 -4.10 -6.81 -13.43
C SER A 141 -3.83 -5.35 -13.10
N LYS A 142 -2.59 -5.02 -12.67
CA LYS A 142 -2.19 -3.63 -12.44
C LYS A 142 -2.19 -2.83 -13.74
N ASN A 143 -1.68 -3.41 -14.83
CA ASN A 143 -1.69 -2.74 -16.13
C ASN A 143 -3.11 -2.55 -16.68
N GLU A 144 -3.99 -3.52 -16.48
CA GLU A 144 -5.41 -3.39 -16.83
C GLU A 144 -6.08 -2.28 -16.01
N LEU A 145 -5.83 -2.23 -14.69
CA LEU A 145 -6.35 -1.17 -13.82
C LEU A 145 -5.87 0.21 -14.27
N LEU A 146 -4.59 0.37 -14.57
CA LEU A 146 -4.04 1.64 -15.07
C LEU A 146 -4.68 2.03 -16.40
N LYS A 147 -4.95 1.08 -17.29
CA LYS A 147 -5.65 1.35 -18.55
C LYS A 147 -7.07 1.86 -18.29
N VAL A 148 -7.82 1.19 -17.40
CA VAL A 148 -9.17 1.62 -17.03
C VAL A 148 -9.14 3.00 -16.35
N GLU A 149 -8.16 3.26 -15.48
CA GLU A 149 -8.03 4.55 -14.80
C GLU A 149 -7.75 5.69 -15.79
N THR A 150 -6.88 5.47 -16.76
CA THR A 150 -6.61 6.46 -17.82
C THR A 150 -7.84 6.72 -18.70
N GLU A 151 -8.59 5.67 -19.07
CA GLU A 151 -9.87 5.80 -19.78
C GLU A 151 -10.92 6.53 -18.94
N HIS A 152 -10.98 6.27 -17.62
CA HIS A 152 -11.86 6.94 -16.68
C HIS A 152 -11.52 8.43 -16.55
N ILE A 153 -10.24 8.78 -16.43
CA ILE A 153 -9.82 10.19 -16.38
C ILE A 153 -10.20 10.92 -17.67
N ARG A 154 -10.04 10.27 -18.83
CA ARG A 154 -10.44 10.85 -20.13
C ARG A 154 -11.95 11.09 -20.20
N THR A 155 -12.75 10.07 -19.91
CA THR A 155 -14.21 10.17 -19.96
C THR A 155 -14.76 11.13 -18.91
N ALA A 156 -14.18 11.18 -17.71
CA ALA A 156 -14.54 12.16 -16.69
C ALA A 156 -14.30 13.60 -17.17
N ARG A 157 -13.19 13.87 -17.87
CA ARG A 157 -12.93 15.20 -18.48
C ARG A 157 -13.95 15.54 -19.56
N GLU A 158 -14.23 14.59 -20.47
CA GLU A 158 -15.24 14.75 -21.52
C GLU A 158 -16.62 15.02 -20.91
N ASN A 159 -17.00 14.31 -19.85
CA ASN A 159 -18.27 14.51 -19.15
C ASN A 159 -18.36 15.90 -18.50
N VAL A 160 -17.26 16.39 -17.89
CA VAL A 160 -17.21 17.74 -17.32
C VAL A 160 -17.35 18.81 -18.41
N GLU A 161 -16.69 18.63 -19.55
CA GLU A 161 -16.80 19.53 -20.70
C GLU A 161 -18.22 19.57 -21.26
N LEU A 162 -18.81 18.40 -21.54
CA LEU A 162 -20.19 18.28 -22.03
C LEU A 162 -21.23 18.83 -21.04
N THR A 163 -21.03 18.60 -19.75
CA THR A 163 -21.92 19.17 -18.71
C THR A 163 -21.77 20.70 -18.67
N GLY A 164 -20.55 21.21 -18.86
CA GLY A 164 -20.29 22.64 -19.00
C GLY A 164 -21.02 23.26 -20.20
N GLU A 165 -20.94 22.61 -21.36
CA GLU A 165 -21.67 23.01 -22.57
C GLU A 165 -23.19 22.94 -22.37
N MET A 166 -23.70 21.86 -21.77
CA MET A 166 -25.12 21.70 -21.48
C MET A 166 -25.63 22.82 -20.56
N VAL A 167 -24.87 23.18 -19.51
CA VAL A 167 -25.22 24.29 -18.62
C VAL A 167 -25.18 25.63 -19.36
N ALA A 168 -24.20 25.85 -20.24
CA ALA A 168 -24.12 27.06 -21.06
C ALA A 168 -25.35 27.16 -22.00
N LEU A 169 -25.67 26.08 -22.72
CA LEU A 169 -26.85 26.01 -23.59
C LEU A 169 -28.16 26.17 -22.81
N ALA A 170 -28.26 25.59 -21.60
CA ALA A 170 -29.42 25.77 -20.74
C ALA A 170 -29.57 27.24 -20.27
N LYS A 171 -28.45 27.93 -19.99
CA LYS A 171 -28.45 29.36 -19.68
C LYS A 171 -28.89 30.19 -20.89
N ASP A 172 -28.35 29.90 -22.07
CA ASP A 172 -28.72 30.61 -23.30
C ASP A 172 -30.18 30.37 -23.68
N ALA A 173 -30.69 29.15 -23.55
CA ALA A 173 -32.11 28.86 -23.76
C ALA A 173 -33.01 29.60 -22.75
N ASN A 174 -32.56 29.74 -21.50
CA ASN A 174 -33.29 30.51 -20.49
C ASN A 174 -33.21 32.03 -20.72
N THR A 175 -32.11 32.56 -21.26
CA THR A 175 -32.01 33.98 -21.62
C THR A 175 -32.91 34.29 -22.82
N HIS A 176 -32.93 33.43 -23.85
CA HIS A 176 -33.82 33.57 -25.00
C HIS A 176 -35.29 33.53 -24.59
N LYS A 177 -35.68 32.56 -23.74
CA LYS A 177 -37.04 32.52 -23.16
C LYS A 177 -37.36 33.77 -22.35
N ARG A 178 -36.40 34.34 -21.63
CA ARG A 178 -36.60 35.60 -20.90
C ARG A 178 -36.78 36.77 -21.87
N ASP A 179 -36.00 36.84 -22.93
CA ASP A 179 -36.03 37.94 -23.91
C ASP A 179 -37.29 37.94 -24.79
N GLU A 180 -37.90 36.78 -25.03
CA GLU A 180 -39.19 36.65 -25.72
C GLU A 180 -40.39 37.15 -24.88
N ILE A 181 -40.22 37.27 -23.55
CA ILE A 181 -41.28 37.75 -22.65
C ILE A 181 -41.37 39.29 -22.72
N PRO A 182 -42.57 39.88 -22.82
CA PRO A 182 -42.73 41.33 -22.83
C PRO A 182 -42.14 41.99 -21.57
N ARG A 183 -41.44 43.13 -21.73
CA ARG A 183 -40.67 43.83 -20.67
C ARG A 183 -41.41 44.01 -19.32
N LYS A 184 -42.73 44.17 -19.34
CA LYS A 184 -43.55 44.29 -18.13
C LYS A 184 -43.64 42.98 -17.33
N ALA A 185 -43.72 41.84 -18.01
CA ALA A 185 -43.72 40.52 -17.39
C ALA A 185 -42.31 40.08 -16.95
N GLN A 186 -41.24 40.53 -17.64
CA GLN A 186 -39.85 40.34 -17.18
C GLN A 186 -39.60 41.04 -15.83
N ALA A 187 -40.05 42.29 -15.67
CA ALA A 187 -39.90 43.02 -14.41
C ALA A 187 -40.64 42.34 -13.25
N GLN A 188 -41.84 41.79 -13.50
CA GLN A 188 -42.59 41.02 -12.51
C GLN A 188 -41.89 39.70 -12.16
N LEU A 189 -41.33 38.98 -13.14
CA LEU A 189 -40.57 37.76 -12.90
C LEU A 189 -39.31 38.01 -12.06
N ASN A 190 -38.58 39.09 -12.34
CA ASN A 190 -37.39 39.45 -11.57
C ASN A 190 -37.72 39.85 -10.12
N GLU A 191 -38.84 40.56 -9.92
CA GLU A 191 -39.35 40.90 -8.60
C GLU A 191 -39.75 39.64 -7.82
N LEU A 192 -40.48 38.71 -8.46
CA LEU A 192 -40.82 37.43 -7.84
C LEU A 192 -39.57 36.60 -7.51
N ASP A 193 -38.57 36.54 -8.40
CA ASP A 193 -37.32 35.80 -8.16
C ASP A 193 -36.51 36.41 -6.99
N ALA A 194 -36.49 37.74 -6.87
CA ALA A 194 -35.90 38.43 -5.72
C ALA A 194 -36.65 38.10 -4.41
N GLN A 195 -37.98 38.05 -4.45
CA GLN A 195 -38.80 37.67 -3.30
C GLN A 195 -38.60 36.18 -2.92
N VAL A 196 -38.48 35.27 -3.89
CA VAL A 196 -38.18 33.85 -3.64
C VAL A 196 -36.78 33.67 -3.05
N LYS A 197 -35.77 34.38 -3.56
CA LYS A 197 -34.41 34.34 -2.99
C LYS A 197 -34.37 34.88 -1.57
N SER A 198 -35.04 36.00 -1.31
CA SER A 198 -35.10 36.58 0.04
C SER A 198 -35.85 35.68 1.02
N SER A 199 -36.91 34.99 0.59
CA SER A 199 -37.65 34.03 1.42
C SER A 199 -36.86 32.75 1.67
N ARG A 200 -36.17 32.20 0.66
CA ARG A 200 -35.24 31.06 0.83
C ARG A 200 -34.10 31.40 1.79
N GLN A 201 -33.51 32.59 1.68
CA GLN A 201 -32.46 33.03 2.58
C GLN A 201 -32.96 33.16 4.02
N LYS A 202 -34.15 33.76 4.22
CA LYS A 202 -34.79 33.83 5.53
C LYS A 202 -35.07 32.44 6.10
N TRP A 203 -35.58 31.52 5.29
CA TRP A 203 -35.85 30.14 5.70
C TRP A 203 -34.57 29.41 6.10
N ARG A 204 -33.47 29.55 5.34
CA ARG A 204 -32.18 28.95 5.68
C ARG A 204 -31.64 29.48 7.01
N ILE A 205 -31.74 30.78 7.26
CA ILE A 205 -31.34 31.40 8.53
C ILE A 205 -32.22 30.87 9.67
N MET A 206 -33.54 30.82 9.47
CA MET A 206 -34.47 30.31 10.48
C MET A 206 -34.24 28.83 10.80
N LYS A 207 -34.07 27.99 9.77
CA LYS A 207 -33.76 26.55 9.91
C LYS A 207 -32.43 26.36 10.63
N GLY A 208 -31.36 27.03 10.20
CA GLY A 208 -30.05 26.96 10.86
C GLY A 208 -30.08 27.43 12.32
N THR A 209 -30.87 28.47 12.62
CA THR A 209 -31.04 28.95 14.00
C THR A 209 -31.85 27.96 14.84
N ALA A 210 -32.92 27.38 14.30
CA ALA A 210 -33.74 26.39 14.98
C ALA A 210 -32.94 25.10 15.26
N SER A 211 -32.25 24.56 14.27
CA SER A 211 -31.40 23.37 14.43
C SER A 211 -30.26 23.61 15.41
N GLY A 212 -29.58 24.77 15.32
CA GLY A 212 -28.54 25.14 16.28
C GLY A 212 -29.05 25.31 17.71
N THR A 213 -30.27 25.83 17.89
CA THR A 213 -30.90 25.97 19.21
C THR A 213 -31.31 24.61 19.79
N ILE A 214 -31.90 23.73 18.98
CA ILE A 214 -32.31 22.38 19.40
C ILE A 214 -31.09 21.57 19.82
N VAL A 215 -30.04 21.52 18.99
CA VAL A 215 -28.79 20.80 19.31
C VAL A 215 -28.08 21.42 20.52
N GLY A 216 -28.05 22.75 20.63
CA GLY A 216 -27.42 23.47 21.75
C GLY A 216 -28.20 23.41 23.08
N SER A 217 -29.49 23.08 23.05
CA SER A 217 -30.35 23.00 24.25
C SER A 217 -30.14 21.74 25.10
N GLY A 218 -29.43 20.73 24.57
CA GLY A 218 -29.20 19.45 25.26
C GLY A 218 -30.44 18.54 25.32
N ILE A 219 -31.51 18.86 24.61
CA ILE A 219 -32.67 17.98 24.39
C ILE A 219 -32.24 16.80 23.50
N ASP A 220 -32.71 15.58 23.81
CA ASP A 220 -32.41 14.36 23.03
C ASP A 220 -33.23 14.32 21.74
N TRP A 221 -32.82 15.16 20.77
CA TRP A 221 -33.47 15.37 19.48
C TRP A 221 -33.36 14.16 18.54
N ALA A 222 -32.47 13.19 18.82
CA ALA A 222 -32.30 11.99 18.00
C ALA A 222 -33.40 10.95 18.22
N ARG A 223 -34.12 11.01 19.36
CA ARG A 223 -35.20 10.07 19.70
C ARG A 223 -36.59 10.58 19.32
N ASP A 224 -36.75 11.88 19.11
CA ASP A 224 -38.00 12.49 18.67
C ASP A 224 -37.98 12.64 17.14
N PRO A 225 -38.86 11.93 16.39
CA PRO A 225 -38.89 12.01 14.93
C PRO A 225 -39.15 13.43 14.42
N VAL A 226 -39.86 14.27 15.20
CA VAL A 226 -40.16 15.66 14.82
C VAL A 226 -38.91 16.54 14.94
N LEU A 227 -38.11 16.35 15.98
CA LEU A 227 -36.86 17.11 16.16
C LEU A 227 -35.76 16.62 15.23
N LEU A 228 -35.74 15.32 14.93
CA LEU A 228 -34.84 14.71 13.97
C LEU A 228 -35.03 15.31 12.56
N GLU A 229 -36.27 15.46 12.10
CA GLU A 229 -36.61 16.10 10.81
C GLU A 229 -36.27 17.59 10.79
N ILE A 230 -36.39 18.28 11.93
CA ILE A 230 -36.03 19.69 12.02
C ILE A 230 -34.49 19.86 11.97
N VAL A 231 -33.71 18.94 12.53
CA VAL A 231 -32.25 19.04 12.63
C VAL A 231 -31.53 18.46 11.41
N LEU A 232 -32.02 17.35 10.84
CA LEU A 232 -31.45 16.77 9.62
C LEU A 232 -31.97 17.51 8.39
N ASP A 233 -31.04 17.90 7.52
CA ASP A 233 -31.35 18.44 6.21
C ASP A 233 -31.73 17.27 5.28
N ASP A 234 -33.02 17.10 5.00
CA ASP A 234 -33.48 16.39 3.79
C ASP A 234 -33.72 17.41 2.67
N ASP A 235 -32.75 18.30 2.46
CA ASP A 235 -32.62 19.04 1.21
C ASP A 235 -31.80 18.17 0.24
N GLY A 236 -32.38 17.03 -0.16
CA GLY A 236 -31.97 16.39 -1.40
C GLY A 236 -32.19 17.36 -2.57
N ALA A 237 -31.12 17.59 -3.34
CA ALA A 237 -31.04 18.35 -4.60
C ALA A 237 -30.81 19.88 -4.49
N ASP A 238 -29.53 20.27 -4.59
CA ASP A 238 -29.09 21.36 -5.48
C ASP A 238 -27.57 21.22 -5.71
N GLY A 239 -27.23 20.29 -6.61
CA GLY A 239 -25.99 20.24 -7.39
C GLY A 239 -26.38 20.16 -8.86
#